data_AF-A0A314YIG4-F1
#
_entry.id   AF-A0A314YIG4-F1
#
_cell.length_a   1.000
_cell.length_b   1.000
_cell.length_c   1.000
_cell.angle_alpha   90.00
_cell.angle_beta   90.00
_cell.angle_gamma   90.00
#
_symmetry.space_group_name_H-M   'P 1'
#
loop_
_entity.id
_entity.type
_entity.pdbx_description
1 polymer ?
#
loop_
_entity_poly.entity_id
_entity_poly.type
_entity_poly.pdbx_seq_one_letter_code
_entity_poly.pdbx_strand_id
1 'polypeptide(L)'
;MAELAVITVGGKGSSLSSSSVYAIANGLAQLRIDSSALNRLPSSSSSPLNTHILGSLLPSLPTVEEYRASLVVLLSKLLSLSGSPNIRTVLPVKIAEALNSPELKVESLDLTDEEALALEKLKLSSALYAICALLDHQSAALSTVSDAVAAISCEALKADVAAFNLIDSGDGHAAKEEIGVASDLKVLLNGSKLVGKVEIEAISRIPKIHASLREQVKSVHSKTRVELNSGGKVVCAGVVRTALLPLAAALWDLGDRSLSRAKMNVDGVGSENLRSSLVALFEQKCPSGESLRGGFKLVSQLVFEEEENMIILLMK
;
A
#
# COMPACT_ATOMS: atom_id res chain seq x y z
N MET A 1 25.05 -11.45 10.22
CA MET A 1 23.64 -11.10 10.43
C MET A 1 23.59 -9.58 10.30
N ALA A 2 22.93 -9.05 9.27
CA ALA A 2 22.86 -7.60 9.09
C ALA A 2 22.03 -6.98 10.22
N GLU A 3 22.52 -5.90 10.82
CA GLU A 3 21.78 -5.14 11.83
C GLU A 3 20.52 -4.56 11.17
N LEU A 4 19.33 -4.90 11.71
CA LEU A 4 18.07 -4.38 11.19
C LEU A 4 17.99 -2.88 11.49
N ALA A 5 17.46 -2.11 10.53
CA ALA A 5 17.18 -0.70 10.74
C ALA A 5 16.21 -0.51 11.92
N VAL A 6 16.41 0.53 12.73
CA VAL A 6 15.54 0.84 13.87
C VAL A 6 14.65 2.03 13.52
N ILE A 7 13.34 1.85 13.65
CA ILE A 7 12.33 2.88 13.42
C ILE A 7 11.76 3.30 14.77
N THR A 8 11.87 4.59 15.09
CA THR A 8 11.37 5.16 16.34
C THR A 8 9.97 5.78 16.13
N VAL A 9 9.01 5.47 17.01
CA VAL A 9 7.61 5.93 16.93
C VAL A 9 7.24 6.78 18.16
N GLY A 10 6.49 7.87 17.97
CA GLY A 10 5.91 8.69 19.04
C GLY A 10 6.72 9.94 19.45
N GLY A 11 7.92 10.13 18.88
CA GLY A 11 8.75 11.30 19.19
C GLY A 11 8.12 12.63 18.78
N LYS A 12 8.42 13.71 19.51
CA LYS A 12 7.95 15.07 19.15
C LYS A 12 8.44 15.43 17.75
N GLY A 13 7.53 15.82 16.86
CA GLY A 13 7.86 16.14 15.46
C GLY A 13 8.23 14.93 14.60
N SER A 14 8.15 13.71 15.13
CA SER A 14 8.27 12.49 14.31
C SER A 14 6.98 12.26 13.53
N SER A 15 7.11 11.76 12.30
CA SER A 15 5.98 11.37 11.46
C SER A 15 6.13 9.92 11.02
N LEU A 16 5.11 9.10 11.22
CA LEU A 16 5.04 7.75 10.70
C LEU A 16 4.81 7.80 9.19
N SER A 17 5.67 7.11 8.43
CA SER A 17 5.55 6.98 6.97
C SER A 17 5.05 5.59 6.57
N SER A 18 4.46 5.48 5.38
CA SER A 18 4.04 4.20 4.79
C SER A 18 5.21 3.23 4.63
N SER A 19 6.37 3.69 4.18
CA SER A 19 7.60 2.89 4.10
C SER A 19 8.05 2.37 5.47
N SER A 20 7.89 3.16 6.53
CA SER A 20 8.20 2.72 7.90
C SER A 20 7.24 1.61 8.36
N VAL A 21 5.94 1.78 8.10
CA VAL A 21 4.93 0.76 8.41
C VAL A 21 5.23 -0.54 7.66
N TYR A 22 5.48 -0.44 6.35
CA TYR A 22 5.82 -1.58 5.51
C TYR A 22 7.08 -2.31 6.01
N ALA A 23 8.14 -1.57 6.36
CA ALA A 23 9.39 -2.16 6.84
C ALA A 23 9.19 -2.94 8.16
N ILE A 24 8.45 -2.39 9.12
CA ILE A 24 8.18 -3.08 10.40
C ILE A 24 7.26 -4.30 10.17
N ALA A 25 6.21 -4.12 9.35
CA ALA A 25 5.26 -5.17 9.03
C ALA A 25 5.94 -6.41 8.40
N ASN A 26 6.91 -6.19 7.51
CA ASN A 26 7.66 -7.24 6.84
C ASN A 26 8.93 -7.69 7.59
N GLY A 27 9.15 -7.23 8.83
CA GLY A 27 10.32 -7.61 9.63
C GLY A 27 11.66 -7.06 9.10
N LEU A 28 11.62 -6.07 8.21
CA LEU A 28 12.80 -5.39 7.64
C LEU A 28 13.37 -4.33 8.59
N ALA A 29 12.63 -3.97 9.64
CA ALA A 29 13.04 -3.01 10.65
C ALA A 29 12.51 -3.38 12.04
N GLN A 30 13.28 -3.04 13.08
CA GLN A 30 12.84 -3.11 14.47
C GLN A 30 12.11 -1.82 14.86
N LEU A 31 11.08 -1.97 15.69
CA LEU A 31 10.33 -0.86 16.25
C LEU A 31 10.88 -0.47 17.63
N ARG A 32 11.05 0.83 17.84
CA ARG A 32 11.37 1.43 19.14
C ARG A 32 10.36 2.53 19.49
N ILE A 33 9.90 2.55 20.73
CA ILE A 33 9.07 3.66 21.23
C ILE A 33 9.98 4.80 21.68
N ASP A 34 9.65 6.03 21.29
CA ASP A 34 10.34 7.22 21.78
C ASP A 34 10.08 7.41 23.29
N SER A 35 11.15 7.58 24.06
CA SER A 35 11.05 7.72 25.52
C SER A 35 10.20 8.93 25.94
N SER A 36 10.19 10.01 25.17
CA SER A 36 9.39 11.20 25.47
C SER A 36 7.90 10.99 25.23
N ALA A 37 7.51 10.00 24.42
CA ALA A 37 6.12 9.58 24.24
C ALA A 37 5.68 8.74 25.43
N LEU A 38 6.51 7.76 25.81
CA LEU A 38 6.22 6.84 26.91
C LEU A 38 6.10 7.56 28.25
N ASN A 39 6.97 8.56 28.50
CA ASN A 39 6.96 9.35 29.74
C ASN A 39 5.70 10.21 29.94
N ARG A 40 4.83 10.35 28.91
CA ARG A 40 3.55 11.07 29.04
C ARG A 40 2.41 10.18 29.50
N LEU A 41 2.60 8.86 29.47
CA LEU A 41 1.60 7.89 29.84
C LEU A 41 1.74 7.50 31.32
N PRO A 42 0.64 7.25 32.03
CA PRO A 42 0.68 6.72 33.39
C PRO A 42 1.31 5.33 33.42
N SER A 43 2.14 5.06 34.43
CA SER A 43 2.72 3.74 34.67
C SER A 43 1.74 2.76 35.34
N SER A 44 0.71 3.28 36.01
CA SER A 44 -0.29 2.49 36.74
C SER A 44 -1.65 3.17 36.69
N SER A 45 -2.72 2.37 36.80
CA SER A 45 -4.10 2.85 36.99
C SER A 45 -4.66 2.27 38.28
N SER A 46 -5.56 3.00 38.94
CA SER A 46 -6.36 2.50 40.05
C SER A 46 -7.64 1.78 39.60
N SER A 47 -7.94 1.80 38.28
CA SER A 47 -9.11 1.14 37.72
C SER A 47 -8.97 -0.40 37.81
N PRO A 48 -10.10 -1.12 37.89
CA PRO A 48 -10.11 -2.57 37.80
C PRO A 48 -9.45 -3.06 36.50
N LEU A 49 -8.79 -4.20 36.59
CA LEU A 49 -8.14 -4.86 35.46
C LEU A 49 -8.94 -6.09 35.05
N ASN A 50 -9.24 -6.17 33.77
CA ASN A 50 -9.89 -7.32 33.15
C ASN A 50 -8.91 -7.96 32.17
N THR A 51 -8.82 -9.29 32.16
CA THR A 51 -7.95 -9.99 31.21
C THR A 51 -8.60 -10.00 29.83
N HIS A 52 -7.92 -9.42 28.84
CA HIS A 52 -8.33 -9.43 27.45
C HIS A 52 -7.33 -10.24 26.61
N ILE A 53 -7.85 -10.96 25.61
CA ILE A 53 -7.00 -11.63 24.62
C ILE A 53 -6.57 -10.57 23.61
N LEU A 54 -5.29 -10.23 23.57
CA LEU A 54 -4.77 -9.18 22.71
C LEU A 54 -4.97 -9.52 21.20
N GLY A 55 -5.15 -10.81 20.87
CA GLY A 55 -5.54 -11.27 19.55
C GLY A 55 -6.88 -10.70 19.04
N SER A 56 -7.77 -10.28 19.95
CA SER A 56 -9.04 -9.63 19.60
C SER A 56 -8.92 -8.12 19.36
N LEU A 57 -7.72 -7.52 19.52
CA LEU A 57 -7.52 -6.08 19.36
C LEU A 57 -7.71 -5.57 17.94
N LEU A 58 -7.60 -6.46 16.95
CA LEU A 58 -7.70 -6.12 15.54
C LEU A 58 -8.71 -7.04 14.85
N PRO A 59 -9.35 -6.58 13.76
CA PRO A 59 -10.14 -7.46 12.92
C PRO A 59 -9.26 -8.63 12.46
N SER A 60 -9.84 -9.78 12.17
CA SER A 60 -9.10 -10.93 11.65
C SER A 60 -8.65 -10.63 10.22
N LEU A 61 -7.49 -10.01 10.09
CA LEU A 61 -6.91 -9.65 8.79
C LEU A 61 -6.36 -10.90 8.09
N PRO A 62 -6.40 -10.95 6.74
CA PRO A 62 -6.07 -12.15 6.00
C PRO A 62 -4.57 -12.50 6.06
N THR A 63 -3.69 -11.51 6.25
CA THR A 63 -2.24 -11.73 6.33
C THR A 63 -1.61 -11.27 7.65
N VAL A 64 -0.48 -11.89 7.99
CA VAL A 64 0.31 -11.52 9.17
C VAL A 64 0.89 -10.12 9.01
N GLU A 65 1.27 -9.73 7.78
CA GLU A 65 1.81 -8.43 7.44
C GLU A 65 0.78 -7.31 7.64
N GLU A 66 -0.47 -7.51 7.21
CA GLU A 66 -1.55 -6.54 7.46
C GLU A 66 -1.84 -6.41 8.95
N TYR A 67 -1.83 -7.52 9.69
CA TYR A 67 -2.02 -7.49 11.13
C TYR A 67 -0.88 -6.73 11.84
N ARG A 68 0.38 -6.99 11.46
CA ARG A 68 1.55 -6.26 11.97
C ARG A 68 1.47 -4.77 11.64
N ALA A 69 1.15 -4.43 10.39
CA ALA A 69 0.96 -3.03 9.99
C ALA A 69 -0.12 -2.33 10.83
N SER A 70 -1.22 -3.03 11.10
CA SER A 70 -2.34 -2.55 11.90
C SER A 70 -1.93 -2.28 13.34
N LEU A 71 -1.12 -3.15 13.94
CA LEU A 71 -0.53 -2.93 15.26
C LEU A 71 0.43 -1.73 15.29
N VAL A 72 1.22 -1.51 14.24
CA VAL A 72 2.11 -0.33 14.15
C VAL A 72 1.29 0.96 14.15
N VAL A 73 0.22 1.02 13.34
CA VAL A 73 -0.66 2.18 13.27
C VAL A 73 -1.41 2.38 14.57
N LEU A 74 -1.92 1.31 15.17
CA LEU A 74 -2.60 1.34 16.47
C LEU A 74 -1.68 1.89 17.55
N LEU A 75 -0.44 1.39 17.63
CA LEU A 75 0.58 1.88 18.55
C LEU A 75 0.85 3.37 18.36
N SER A 76 1.05 3.82 17.12
CA SER A 76 1.25 5.24 16.81
C SER A 76 0.07 6.11 17.26
N LYS A 77 -1.17 5.65 17.01
CA LYS A 77 -2.38 6.35 17.44
C LYS A 77 -2.51 6.40 18.95
N LEU A 78 -2.24 5.29 19.66
CA LEU A 78 -2.23 5.23 21.13
C LEU A 78 -1.23 6.21 21.74
N LEU A 79 -0.01 6.26 21.20
CA LEU A 79 1.03 7.20 21.64
C LEU A 79 0.68 8.68 21.32
N SER A 80 -0.17 8.90 20.32
CA SER A 80 -0.63 10.22 19.89
C SER A 80 -1.87 10.73 20.64
N LEU A 81 -2.52 9.90 21.46
CA LEU A 81 -3.59 10.29 22.38
C LEU A 81 -3.01 11.11 23.54
N SER A 82 -2.44 12.27 23.24
CA SER A 82 -1.85 13.16 24.23
C SER A 82 -2.95 13.69 25.15
N GLY A 83 -2.93 13.30 26.43
CA GLY A 83 -3.83 13.83 27.46
C GLY A 83 -5.07 12.98 27.77
N SER A 84 -5.21 11.76 27.24
CA SER A 84 -6.16 10.81 27.83
C SER A 84 -5.50 10.16 29.08
N PRO A 85 -6.03 10.35 30.29
CA PRO A 85 -5.36 9.94 31.52
C PRO A 85 -5.30 8.41 31.75
N ASN A 86 -5.71 7.59 30.78
CA ASN A 86 -6.12 6.21 31.05
C ASN A 86 -5.40 5.14 30.21
N ILE A 87 -4.46 5.49 29.32
CA ILE A 87 -3.66 4.48 28.60
C ILE A 87 -2.34 4.25 29.34
N ARG A 88 -2.16 3.07 29.93
CA ARG A 88 -0.93 2.77 30.68
C ARG A 88 0.24 2.46 29.76
N THR A 89 1.46 2.71 30.23
CA THR A 89 2.71 2.41 29.50
C THR A 89 2.84 0.94 29.10
N VAL A 90 2.24 0.02 29.87
CA VAL A 90 2.32 -1.43 29.62
C VAL A 90 1.75 -1.83 28.26
N LEU A 91 0.65 -1.19 27.83
CA LEU A 91 -0.03 -1.56 26.59
C LEU A 91 0.81 -1.23 25.34
N PRO A 92 1.29 0.01 25.13
CA PRO A 92 2.21 0.32 24.04
C PRO A 92 3.48 -0.53 24.03
N VAL A 93 4.06 -0.79 25.21
CA VAL A 93 5.27 -1.62 25.33
C VAL A 93 5.01 -3.05 24.88
N LYS A 94 3.90 -3.66 25.31
CA LYS A 94 3.53 -5.02 24.89
C LYS A 94 3.26 -5.13 23.40
N ILE A 95 2.65 -4.12 22.79
CA ILE A 95 2.47 -4.06 21.33
C ILE A 95 3.84 -3.99 20.62
N ALA A 96 4.77 -3.16 21.12
CA ALA A 96 6.10 -3.06 20.56
C ALA A 96 6.92 -4.36 20.70
N GLU A 97 6.82 -5.05 21.84
CA GLU A 97 7.42 -6.38 22.05
C GLU A 97 6.88 -7.40 21.05
N ALA A 98 5.55 -7.44 20.87
CA ALA A 98 4.91 -8.33 19.90
C ALA A 98 5.37 -8.04 18.47
N LEU A 99 5.45 -6.77 18.07
CA LEU A 99 5.92 -6.36 16.74
C LEU A 99 7.39 -6.72 16.48
N ASN A 100 8.25 -6.69 17.49
CA ASN A 100 9.64 -7.10 17.35
C ASN A 100 9.84 -8.62 17.43
N SER A 101 8.80 -9.38 17.78
CA SER A 101 8.83 -10.84 17.78
C SER A 101 8.66 -11.40 16.35
N PRO A 102 9.45 -12.41 15.94
CA PRO A 102 9.30 -13.06 14.63
C PRO A 102 7.97 -13.78 14.46
N GLU A 103 7.48 -14.43 15.51
CA GLU A 103 6.26 -15.26 15.49
C GLU A 103 4.99 -14.47 15.86
N LEU A 104 5.11 -13.14 16.06
CA LEU A 104 4.02 -12.27 16.49
C LEU A 104 3.20 -12.88 17.65
N LYS A 105 3.85 -13.06 18.79
CA LYS A 105 3.21 -13.60 20.00
C LYS A 105 2.42 -12.51 20.70
N VAL A 106 1.10 -12.59 20.55
CA VAL A 106 0.13 -11.65 21.11
C VAL A 106 -0.50 -12.35 22.32
N GLU A 107 0.15 -12.22 23.48
CA GLU A 107 -0.29 -12.81 24.76
C GLU A 107 -1.51 -12.08 25.33
N SER A 108 -2.22 -12.70 26.28
CA SER A 108 -3.29 -12.03 27.02
C SER A 108 -2.73 -10.83 27.79
N LEU A 109 -3.46 -9.72 27.76
CA LEU A 109 -3.09 -8.50 28.46
C LEU A 109 -4.25 -8.05 29.35
N ASP A 110 -3.93 -7.72 30.59
CA ASP A 110 -4.90 -7.13 31.50
C ASP A 110 -5.09 -5.66 31.14
N LEU A 111 -6.30 -5.29 30.75
CA LEU A 111 -6.68 -3.94 30.33
C LEU A 111 -7.63 -3.31 31.35
N THR A 112 -7.63 -1.99 31.45
CA THR A 112 -8.74 -1.26 32.07
C THR A 112 -9.89 -1.11 31.07
N ASP A 113 -11.09 -0.82 31.55
CA ASP A 113 -12.26 -0.62 30.68
C ASP A 113 -12.04 0.53 29.68
N GLU A 114 -11.28 1.56 30.07
CA GLU A 114 -10.95 2.69 29.20
C GLU A 114 -9.92 2.32 28.13
N GLU A 115 -8.95 1.46 28.45
CA GLU A 115 -8.01 0.91 27.46
C GLU A 115 -8.76 0.04 26.45
N ALA A 116 -9.65 -0.83 26.92
CA ALA A 116 -10.50 -1.65 26.06
C ALA A 116 -11.37 -0.79 25.13
N LEU A 117 -12.01 0.26 25.67
CA LEU A 117 -12.83 1.20 24.87
C LEU A 117 -12.00 1.97 23.84
N ALA A 118 -10.81 2.42 24.21
CA ALA A 118 -9.91 3.10 23.28
C ALA A 118 -9.45 2.19 22.14
N LEU A 119 -9.16 0.93 22.45
CA LEU A 119 -8.78 -0.08 21.47
C LEU A 119 -9.94 -0.37 20.51
N GLU A 120 -11.15 -0.61 21.02
CA GLU A 120 -12.33 -0.83 20.17
C GLU A 120 -12.59 0.36 19.24
N LYS A 121 -12.46 1.59 19.74
CA LYS A 121 -12.63 2.81 18.94
C LYS A 121 -11.57 2.95 17.83
N LEU A 122 -10.34 2.53 18.08
CA LEU A 122 -9.22 2.71 17.16
C LEU A 122 -9.01 1.51 16.21
N LYS A 123 -9.53 0.34 16.58
CA LYS A 123 -9.36 -0.94 15.89
C LYS A 123 -9.61 -0.85 14.38
N LEU A 124 -10.81 -0.43 13.99
CA LEU A 124 -11.21 -0.34 12.59
C LEU A 124 -10.36 0.67 11.81
N SER A 125 -10.10 1.83 12.41
CA SER A 125 -9.28 2.89 11.78
C SER A 125 -7.83 2.46 11.58
N SER A 126 -7.25 1.77 12.56
CA SER A 126 -5.86 1.35 12.51
C SER A 126 -5.65 0.30 11.43
N ALA A 127 -6.59 -0.65 11.31
CA ALA A 127 -6.58 -1.65 10.24
C ALA A 127 -6.71 -1.01 8.86
N LEU A 128 -7.68 -0.12 8.65
CA LEU A 128 -7.89 0.53 7.36
C LEU A 128 -6.67 1.36 6.93
N TYR A 129 -6.11 2.18 7.83
CA TYR A 129 -4.95 3.02 7.51
C TYR A 129 -3.66 2.22 7.38
N ALA A 130 -3.54 1.07 8.04
CA ALA A 130 -2.45 0.13 7.81
C ALA A 130 -2.51 -0.46 6.40
N ILE A 131 -3.68 -0.90 5.95
CA ILE A 131 -3.88 -1.36 4.56
C ILE A 131 -3.52 -0.24 3.58
N CYS A 132 -3.99 0.99 3.82
CA CYS A 132 -3.63 2.14 2.99
C CYS A 132 -2.11 2.39 2.96
N ALA A 133 -1.41 2.23 4.09
CA ALA A 133 0.04 2.38 4.19
C ALA A 133 0.82 1.31 3.41
N LEU A 134 0.37 0.06 3.47
CA LEU A 134 0.95 -1.02 2.67
C LEU A 134 0.72 -0.77 1.18
N LEU A 135 -0.51 -0.43 0.79
CA LEU A 135 -0.86 -0.12 -0.59
C LEU A 135 -0.10 1.10 -1.13
N ASP A 136 0.03 2.17 -0.34
CA ASP A 136 0.82 3.35 -0.70
C ASP A 136 2.27 2.96 -1.07
N HIS A 137 2.94 2.24 -0.15
CA HIS A 137 4.32 1.81 -0.37
C HIS A 137 4.47 0.89 -1.59
N GLN A 138 3.61 -0.12 -1.70
CA GLN A 138 3.69 -1.11 -2.77
C GLN A 138 3.30 -0.53 -4.14
N SER A 139 2.30 0.33 -4.20
CA SER A 139 1.84 0.94 -5.45
C SER A 139 2.85 1.97 -5.99
N ALA A 140 3.55 2.68 -5.12
CA ALA A 140 4.68 3.53 -5.51
C ALA A 140 5.80 2.71 -6.17
N ALA A 141 6.20 1.59 -5.56
CA ALA A 141 7.19 0.69 -6.14
C ALA A 141 6.71 0.07 -7.47
N LEU A 142 5.45 -0.38 -7.51
CA LEU A 142 4.83 -0.96 -8.70
C LEU A 142 4.80 0.03 -9.86
N SER A 143 4.51 1.31 -9.62
CA SER A 143 4.50 2.33 -10.66
C SER A 143 5.85 2.40 -11.38
N THR A 144 6.94 2.51 -10.63
CA THR A 144 8.30 2.58 -11.19
C THR A 144 8.68 1.32 -11.96
N VAL A 145 8.40 0.14 -11.39
CA VAL A 145 8.69 -1.14 -12.07
C VAL A 145 7.86 -1.28 -13.35
N SER A 146 6.61 -0.84 -13.31
CA SER A 146 5.72 -0.92 -14.48
C SER A 146 6.22 -0.08 -15.64
N ASP A 147 6.75 1.11 -15.40
CA ASP A 147 7.35 1.95 -16.44
C ASP A 147 8.56 1.28 -17.10
N ALA A 148 9.44 0.66 -16.30
CA ALA A 148 10.58 -0.09 -16.81
C ALA A 148 10.15 -1.29 -17.67
N VAL A 149 9.18 -2.08 -17.19
CA VAL A 149 8.62 -3.22 -17.95
C VAL A 149 7.92 -2.75 -19.24
N ALA A 150 7.24 -1.62 -19.20
CA ALA A 150 6.62 -1.02 -20.38
C ALA A 150 7.66 -0.59 -21.42
N ALA A 151 8.77 0.02 -21.00
CA ALA A 151 9.89 0.32 -21.88
C ALA A 151 10.47 -0.94 -22.53
N ILE A 152 10.76 -1.99 -21.75
CA ILE A 152 11.25 -3.28 -22.28
C ILE A 152 10.25 -3.88 -23.29
N SER A 153 8.95 -3.72 -23.05
CA SER A 153 7.91 -4.17 -23.99
C SER A 153 7.95 -3.38 -25.31
N CYS A 154 8.26 -2.08 -25.28
CA CYS A 154 8.43 -1.28 -26.50
C CYS A 154 9.57 -1.82 -27.36
N GLU A 155 10.69 -2.18 -26.73
CA GLU A 155 11.86 -2.76 -27.40
C GLU A 155 11.54 -4.13 -28.00
N ALA A 156 10.90 -5.01 -27.22
CA ALA A 156 10.54 -6.36 -27.66
C ALA A 156 9.60 -6.34 -28.88
N LEU A 157 8.67 -5.38 -28.92
CA LEU A 157 7.71 -5.22 -30.03
C LEU A 157 8.24 -4.39 -31.19
N LYS A 158 9.46 -3.84 -31.11
CA LYS A 158 9.98 -2.87 -32.08
C LYS A 158 9.02 -1.71 -32.32
N ALA A 159 8.37 -1.27 -31.24
CA ALA A 159 7.28 -0.33 -31.30
C ALA A 159 7.77 1.07 -31.70
N ASP A 160 6.90 1.84 -32.33
CA ASP A 160 7.05 3.28 -32.45
C ASP A 160 6.85 3.93 -31.08
N VAL A 161 7.81 4.77 -30.71
CA VAL A 161 7.88 5.48 -29.42
C VAL A 161 7.59 6.96 -29.58
N ALA A 162 7.14 7.39 -30.77
CA ALA A 162 6.75 8.78 -31.03
C ALA A 162 5.66 9.29 -30.06
N ALA A 163 4.82 8.39 -29.54
CA ALA A 163 3.81 8.68 -28.52
C ALA A 163 4.39 9.24 -27.20
N PHE A 164 5.70 9.11 -26.97
CA PHE A 164 6.37 9.64 -25.78
C PHE A 164 6.95 11.05 -25.98
N ASN A 165 6.78 11.65 -27.16
CA ASN A 165 7.17 13.04 -27.43
C ASN A 165 6.06 14.02 -27.01
N LEU A 166 5.58 13.90 -25.78
CA LEU A 166 4.61 14.84 -25.21
C LEU A 166 5.32 16.12 -24.78
N ILE A 167 4.66 17.26 -24.98
CA ILE A 167 5.17 18.58 -24.65
C ILE A 167 4.20 19.21 -23.64
N ASP A 168 4.75 19.85 -22.61
CA ASP A 168 3.97 20.67 -21.68
C ASP A 168 3.46 21.93 -22.41
N SER A 169 2.14 22.12 -22.43
CA SER A 169 1.50 23.31 -23.00
C SER A 169 1.90 24.61 -22.27
N GLY A 170 2.44 24.52 -21.05
CA GLY A 170 2.92 25.67 -20.27
C GLY A 170 1.81 26.59 -19.76
N ASP A 171 0.54 26.24 -19.99
CA ASP A 171 -0.66 26.96 -19.57
C ASP A 171 -1.11 26.62 -18.14
N GLY A 172 -0.33 25.80 -17.44
CA GLY A 172 -0.59 25.35 -16.07
C GLY A 172 -1.67 24.27 -15.95
N HIS A 173 -2.29 23.84 -17.05
CA HIS A 173 -3.36 22.84 -17.07
C HIS A 173 -2.91 21.49 -17.68
N ALA A 174 -1.62 21.36 -17.98
CA ALA A 174 -1.06 20.15 -18.56
C ALA A 174 -1.19 18.92 -17.65
N ALA A 175 -1.39 17.75 -18.27
CA ALA A 175 -1.39 16.45 -17.59
C ALA A 175 0.05 16.10 -17.14
N LYS A 176 0.49 16.68 -16.03
CA LYS A 176 1.87 16.60 -15.53
C LYS A 176 2.37 15.16 -15.38
N GLU A 177 1.52 14.25 -14.89
CA GLU A 177 1.90 12.85 -14.75
C GLU A 177 2.06 12.16 -16.11
N GLU A 178 1.23 12.48 -17.10
CA GLU A 178 1.31 11.92 -18.45
C GLU A 178 2.60 12.36 -19.16
N ILE A 179 2.92 13.64 -19.07
CA ILE A 179 4.20 14.19 -19.57
C ILE A 179 5.38 13.58 -18.81
N GLY A 180 5.27 13.42 -17.48
CA GLY A 180 6.29 12.80 -16.65
C GLY A 180 6.57 11.36 -17.06
N VAL A 181 5.54 10.53 -17.25
CA VAL A 181 5.69 9.15 -17.74
C VAL A 181 6.33 9.12 -19.12
N ALA A 182 5.85 9.95 -20.06
CA ALA A 182 6.41 10.01 -21.40
C ALA A 182 7.90 10.39 -21.38
N SER A 183 8.28 11.35 -20.54
CA SER A 183 9.68 11.76 -20.32
C SER A 183 10.52 10.60 -19.77
N ASP A 184 10.05 9.91 -18.74
CA ASP A 184 10.76 8.79 -18.13
C ASP A 184 10.95 7.64 -19.14
N LEU A 185 9.92 7.30 -19.92
CA LEU A 185 10.02 6.28 -20.98
C LEU A 185 11.01 6.69 -22.06
N LYS A 186 11.05 7.96 -22.44
CA LYS A 186 12.02 8.48 -23.39
C LYS A 186 13.45 8.34 -22.86
N VAL A 187 13.67 8.56 -21.56
CA VAL A 187 14.96 8.33 -20.91
C VAL A 187 15.33 6.85 -20.92
N LEU A 188 14.40 5.97 -20.54
CA LEU A 188 14.62 4.52 -20.49
C LEU A 188 14.94 3.92 -21.87
N LEU A 189 14.36 4.46 -22.93
CA LEU A 189 14.51 3.97 -24.31
C LEU A 189 15.60 4.71 -25.08
N ASN A 190 16.25 5.70 -24.47
CA ASN A 190 17.25 6.52 -25.14
C ASN A 190 18.44 5.67 -25.58
N GLY A 191 18.79 5.76 -26.87
CA GLY A 191 19.88 4.98 -27.46
C GLY A 191 19.56 3.51 -27.76
N SER A 192 18.34 3.05 -27.47
CA SER A 192 17.92 1.69 -27.85
C SER A 192 17.91 1.52 -29.37
N LYS A 193 18.47 0.40 -29.84
CA LYS A 193 18.43 -0.02 -31.25
C LYS A 193 17.27 -0.99 -31.54
N LEU A 194 16.48 -1.32 -30.51
CA LEU A 194 15.42 -2.33 -30.58
C LEU A 194 14.05 -1.71 -30.84
N VAL A 195 13.82 -0.46 -30.42
CA VAL A 195 12.62 0.30 -30.80
C VAL A 195 12.56 0.54 -32.31
N GLY A 196 11.37 0.72 -32.86
CA GLY A 196 11.15 0.75 -34.31
C GLY A 196 10.07 1.74 -34.74
N LYS A 197 9.31 1.37 -35.77
CA LYS A 197 8.22 2.18 -36.37
C LYS A 197 6.89 1.44 -36.36
N VAL A 198 6.76 0.40 -35.53
CA VAL A 198 5.53 -0.40 -35.46
C VAL A 198 4.54 0.33 -34.56
N GLU A 199 3.49 0.89 -35.15
CA GLU A 199 2.43 1.54 -34.38
C GLU A 199 1.59 0.48 -33.65
N ILE A 200 1.54 0.58 -32.32
CA ILE A 200 0.81 -0.34 -31.45
C ILE A 200 -0.01 0.46 -30.45
N GLU A 201 -1.34 0.30 -30.47
CA GLU A 201 -2.25 1.04 -29.58
C GLU A 201 -1.92 0.83 -28.09
N ALA A 202 -1.55 -0.40 -27.70
CA ALA A 202 -1.17 -0.71 -26.33
C ALA A 202 0.10 0.02 -25.86
N ILE A 203 0.95 0.46 -26.80
CA ILE A 203 2.17 1.25 -26.54
C ILE A 203 1.83 2.74 -26.50
N SER A 204 1.05 3.24 -27.46
CA SER A 204 0.67 4.66 -27.50
C SER A 204 -0.15 5.10 -26.29
N ARG A 205 -0.85 4.17 -25.63
CA ARG A 205 -1.64 4.43 -24.41
C ARG A 205 -0.84 4.34 -23.11
N ILE A 206 0.45 3.95 -23.14
CA ILE A 206 1.26 3.83 -21.92
C ILE A 206 1.26 5.12 -21.10
N PRO A 207 1.53 6.32 -21.66
CA PRO A 207 1.61 7.55 -20.89
C PRO A 207 0.35 7.78 -20.07
N LYS A 208 -0.82 7.70 -20.71
CA LYS A 208 -2.11 7.92 -20.05
C LYS A 208 -2.41 6.92 -18.94
N ILE A 209 -2.18 5.63 -19.19
CA ILE A 209 -2.53 4.56 -18.23
C ILE A 209 -1.61 4.61 -17.01
N HIS A 210 -0.31 4.77 -17.23
CA HIS A 210 0.67 4.84 -16.15
C HIS A 210 0.57 6.18 -15.38
N ALA A 211 0.20 7.27 -16.06
CA ALA A 211 -0.08 8.55 -15.41
C ALA A 211 -1.26 8.47 -14.45
N SER A 212 -2.37 7.85 -14.90
CA SER A 212 -3.53 7.59 -14.03
C SER A 212 -3.12 6.86 -12.76
N LEU A 213 -2.28 5.83 -12.86
CA LEU A 213 -1.72 5.15 -11.68
C LEU A 213 -0.91 6.11 -10.81
N ARG A 214 0.05 6.86 -11.37
CA ARG A 214 0.88 7.80 -10.60
C ARG A 214 0.03 8.83 -9.85
N GLU A 215 -1.02 9.36 -10.47
CA GLU A 215 -1.97 10.29 -9.84
C GLU A 215 -2.67 9.64 -8.64
N GLN A 216 -3.19 8.42 -8.80
CA GLN A 216 -3.87 7.72 -7.72
C GLN A 216 -2.92 7.31 -6.60
N VAL A 217 -1.69 6.91 -6.92
CA VAL A 217 -0.64 6.64 -5.93
C VAL A 217 -0.32 7.90 -5.13
N LYS A 218 -0.13 9.07 -5.77
CA LYS A 218 0.10 10.34 -5.05
C LYS A 218 -1.08 10.73 -4.16
N SER A 219 -2.31 10.51 -4.63
CA SER A 219 -3.54 10.75 -3.85
C SER A 219 -3.59 9.88 -2.60
N VAL A 220 -3.33 8.57 -2.75
CA VAL A 220 -3.27 7.61 -1.64
C VAL A 220 -2.14 7.97 -0.68
N HIS A 221 -0.96 8.31 -1.19
CA HIS A 221 0.19 8.76 -0.39
C HIS A 221 -0.16 9.94 0.50
N SER A 222 -0.73 10.99 -0.09
CA SER A 222 -1.10 12.22 0.62
C SER A 222 -2.11 11.94 1.74
N LYS A 223 -3.19 11.22 1.43
CA LYS A 223 -4.24 10.89 2.41
C LYS A 223 -3.73 9.98 3.52
N THR A 224 -3.00 8.93 3.15
CA THR A 224 -2.43 7.98 4.11
C THR A 224 -1.47 8.67 5.06
N ARG A 225 -0.58 9.53 4.55
CA ARG A 225 0.38 10.26 5.37
C ARG A 225 -0.31 11.15 6.41
N VAL A 226 -1.38 11.84 6.03
CA VAL A 226 -2.16 12.65 6.98
C VAL A 226 -2.76 11.79 8.09
N GLU A 227 -3.35 10.64 7.73
CA GLU A 227 -4.10 9.81 8.68
C GLU A 227 -3.25 8.92 9.58
N LEU A 228 -2.06 8.51 9.11
CA LEU A 228 -1.05 7.87 9.95
C LEU A 228 -0.58 8.79 11.08
N ASN A 229 -0.66 10.10 10.88
CA ASN A 229 -0.18 11.13 11.79
C ASN A 229 -1.33 11.95 12.41
N SER A 230 -2.58 11.54 12.23
CA SER A 230 -3.76 12.19 12.82
C SER A 230 -4.01 11.68 14.24
N GLY A 231 -4.22 12.60 15.18
CA GLY A 231 -4.49 12.27 16.58
C GLY A 231 -5.91 11.74 16.78
N GLY A 232 -6.06 10.43 17.00
CA GLY A 232 -7.26 9.78 17.55
C GLY A 232 -8.59 9.97 16.79
N LYS A 233 -8.58 10.52 15.57
CA LYS A 233 -9.78 10.64 14.74
C LYS A 233 -10.24 9.24 14.31
N VAL A 234 -11.53 8.98 14.50
CA VAL A 234 -12.20 7.75 14.08
C VAL A 234 -12.36 7.76 12.56
N VAL A 235 -12.42 6.55 12.00
CA VAL A 235 -12.64 6.17 10.61
C VAL A 235 -13.40 7.21 9.79
N CYS A 236 -12.92 7.43 8.56
CA CYS A 236 -13.71 8.04 7.50
C CYS A 236 -13.90 7.00 6.39
N ALA A 237 -15.10 6.42 6.25
CA ALA A 237 -15.48 5.62 5.06
C ALA A 237 -15.09 6.28 3.73
N GLY A 238 -14.99 7.61 3.72
CA GLY A 238 -14.55 8.40 2.58
C GLY A 238 -13.18 7.96 2.03
N VAL A 239 -12.30 7.33 2.81
CA VAL A 239 -10.98 6.89 2.33
C VAL A 239 -11.11 5.77 1.31
N VAL A 240 -11.98 4.78 1.55
CA VAL A 240 -12.24 3.70 0.60
C VAL A 240 -12.78 4.27 -0.72
N ARG A 241 -13.76 5.16 -0.63
CA ARG A 241 -14.42 5.76 -1.81
C ARG A 241 -13.50 6.69 -2.61
N THR A 242 -12.68 7.47 -1.91
CA THR A 242 -11.93 8.57 -2.54
C THR A 242 -10.47 8.24 -2.81
N ALA A 243 -9.92 7.14 -2.27
CA ALA A 243 -8.53 6.75 -2.46
C ALA A 243 -8.41 5.32 -3.01
N LEU A 244 -9.03 4.34 -2.34
CA LEU A 244 -8.86 2.93 -2.70
C LEU A 244 -9.58 2.55 -4.00
N LEU A 245 -10.81 3.01 -4.21
CA LEU A 245 -11.53 2.72 -5.46
C LEU A 245 -10.81 3.31 -6.70
N PRO A 246 -10.42 4.60 -6.73
CA PRO A 246 -9.63 5.13 -7.83
C PRO A 246 -8.32 4.38 -8.05
N LEU A 247 -7.59 4.04 -6.97
CA LEU A 247 -6.37 3.23 -7.07
C LEU A 247 -6.65 1.85 -7.70
N ALA A 248 -7.71 1.17 -7.27
CA ALA A 248 -8.10 -0.13 -7.81
C ALA A 248 -8.47 -0.06 -9.30
N ALA A 249 -9.15 1.00 -9.73
CA ALA A 249 -9.45 1.24 -11.14
C ALA A 249 -8.16 1.44 -11.95
N ALA A 250 -7.23 2.25 -11.46
CA ALA A 250 -5.94 2.48 -12.13
C ALA A 250 -5.07 1.20 -12.18
N LEU A 251 -5.07 0.39 -11.12
CA LEU A 251 -4.39 -0.91 -11.09
C LEU A 251 -5.00 -1.92 -12.05
N TRP A 252 -6.34 -1.93 -12.17
CA TRP A 252 -7.04 -2.75 -13.15
C TRP A 252 -6.64 -2.37 -14.58
N ASP A 253 -6.70 -1.07 -14.90
CA ASP A 253 -6.33 -0.57 -16.23
C ASP A 253 -4.87 -0.86 -16.56
N LEU A 254 -3.96 -0.63 -15.60
CA LEU A 254 -2.54 -0.97 -15.74
C LEU A 254 -2.35 -2.48 -16.01
N GLY A 255 -2.97 -3.32 -15.20
CA GLY A 255 -2.85 -4.76 -15.27
C GLY A 255 -3.38 -5.32 -16.60
N ASP A 256 -4.59 -4.92 -17.00
CA ASP A 256 -5.21 -5.33 -18.27
C ASP A 256 -4.34 -4.94 -19.48
N ARG A 257 -3.84 -3.70 -19.50
CA ARG A 257 -2.94 -3.23 -20.58
C ARG A 257 -1.58 -3.91 -20.55
N SER A 258 -1.04 -4.21 -19.37
CA SER A 258 0.22 -4.95 -19.22
C SER A 258 0.09 -6.40 -19.70
N LEU A 259 -1.00 -7.09 -19.36
CA LEU A 259 -1.33 -8.42 -19.89
C LEU A 259 -1.45 -8.41 -21.41
N SER A 260 -2.08 -7.39 -21.99
CA SER A 260 -2.19 -7.23 -23.44
C SER A 260 -0.81 -7.11 -24.10
N ARG A 261 0.09 -6.28 -23.56
CA ARG A 261 1.47 -6.18 -24.07
C ARG A 261 2.25 -7.48 -23.90
N ALA A 262 2.09 -8.17 -22.79
CA ALA A 262 2.74 -9.45 -22.55
C ALA A 262 2.34 -10.50 -23.60
N LYS A 263 1.05 -10.59 -23.94
CA LYS A 263 0.56 -11.46 -25.01
C LYS A 263 1.19 -11.11 -26.36
N MET A 264 1.21 -9.83 -26.74
CA MET A 264 1.85 -9.38 -27.98
C MET A 264 3.34 -9.74 -28.03
N ASN A 265 4.06 -9.60 -26.92
CA ASN A 265 5.48 -9.98 -26.83
C ASN A 265 5.68 -11.47 -27.11
N VAL A 266 4.84 -12.32 -26.52
CA VAL A 266 4.89 -13.77 -26.70
C VAL A 266 4.50 -14.15 -28.13
N ASP A 267 3.48 -13.52 -28.70
CA ASP A 267 3.05 -13.75 -30.08
C ASP A 267 4.12 -13.35 -31.11
N GLY A 268 4.94 -12.33 -30.79
CA GLY A 268 6.08 -11.90 -31.59
C GLY A 268 7.27 -12.85 -31.58
N VAL A 269 7.28 -13.90 -30.77
CA VAL A 269 8.35 -14.89 -30.72
C VAL A 269 8.28 -15.81 -31.94
N GLY A 270 9.28 -15.74 -32.81
CA GLY A 270 9.31 -16.53 -34.05
C GLY A 270 9.53 -18.05 -33.86
N SER A 271 9.96 -18.49 -32.68
CA SER A 271 10.13 -19.92 -32.37
C SER A 271 8.90 -20.47 -31.67
N GLU A 272 8.20 -21.39 -32.32
CA GLU A 272 7.00 -22.05 -31.78
C GLU A 272 7.24 -22.72 -30.42
N ASN A 273 8.31 -23.51 -30.30
CA ASN A 273 8.63 -24.20 -29.05
C ASN A 273 8.87 -23.22 -27.89
N LEU A 274 9.59 -22.12 -28.17
CA LEU A 274 9.85 -21.08 -27.18
C LEU A 274 8.56 -20.34 -26.82
N ARG A 275 7.73 -20.00 -27.82
CA ARG A 275 6.44 -19.35 -27.64
C ARG A 275 5.51 -20.18 -26.75
N SER A 276 5.31 -21.47 -27.05
CA SER A 276 4.48 -22.36 -26.23
C SER A 276 5.00 -22.48 -24.80
N SER A 277 6.33 -22.55 -24.61
CA SER A 277 6.93 -22.59 -23.28
C SER A 277 6.68 -21.30 -22.49
N LEU A 278 6.76 -20.14 -23.14
CA LEU A 278 6.50 -18.83 -22.51
C LEU A 278 5.02 -18.65 -22.17
N VAL A 279 4.09 -19.08 -23.03
CA VAL A 279 2.65 -19.08 -22.73
C VAL A 279 2.38 -19.90 -21.47
N ALA A 280 2.90 -21.13 -21.40
CA ALA A 280 2.71 -22.00 -20.24
C ALA A 280 3.26 -21.39 -18.94
N LEU A 281 4.44 -20.76 -19.00
CA LEU A 281 5.03 -20.06 -17.85
C LEU A 281 4.16 -18.86 -17.42
N PHE A 282 3.65 -18.10 -18.37
CA PHE A 282 2.81 -16.93 -18.10
C PHE A 282 1.50 -17.33 -17.46
N GLU A 283 0.80 -18.31 -18.02
CA GLU A 283 -0.47 -18.83 -17.47
C GLU A 283 -0.31 -19.46 -16.09
N GLN A 284 0.87 -20.03 -15.79
CA GLN A 284 1.15 -20.62 -14.47
C GLN A 284 1.47 -19.56 -13.40
N LYS A 285 2.19 -18.49 -13.76
CA LYS A 285 2.77 -17.55 -12.78
C LYS A 285 2.04 -16.21 -12.69
N CYS A 286 1.27 -15.83 -13.70
CA CYS A 286 0.62 -14.52 -13.76
C CYS A 286 -0.90 -14.63 -13.48
N PRO A 287 -1.48 -13.66 -12.75
CA PRO A 287 -2.92 -13.56 -12.63
C PRO A 287 -3.61 -13.43 -13.98
N SER A 288 -4.76 -14.09 -14.15
CA SER A 288 -5.56 -13.94 -15.36
C SER A 288 -6.27 -12.58 -15.41
N GLY A 289 -6.65 -12.14 -16.61
CA GLY A 289 -7.49 -10.95 -16.76
C GLY A 289 -8.85 -11.07 -16.05
N GLU A 290 -9.35 -12.29 -15.86
CA GLU A 290 -10.56 -12.54 -15.06
C GLU A 290 -10.32 -12.36 -13.56
N SER A 291 -9.17 -12.82 -13.05
CA SER A 291 -8.78 -12.62 -11.65
C SER A 291 -8.65 -11.13 -11.33
N LEU A 292 -7.96 -10.36 -12.19
CA LEU A 292 -7.87 -8.90 -12.06
C LEU A 292 -9.26 -8.25 -12.08
N ARG A 293 -10.17 -8.72 -12.95
CA ARG A 293 -11.52 -8.16 -13.10
C ARG A 293 -12.36 -8.46 -11.86
N GLY A 294 -12.22 -9.67 -11.32
CA GLY A 294 -12.82 -10.10 -10.06
C GLY A 294 -12.39 -9.19 -8.91
N GLY A 295 -11.08 -8.94 -8.79
CA GLY A 295 -10.54 -8.03 -7.78
C GLY A 295 -11.12 -6.61 -7.86
N PHE A 296 -11.16 -6.02 -9.06
CA PHE A 296 -11.75 -4.68 -9.24
C PHE A 296 -13.25 -4.64 -8.93
N LYS A 297 -14.01 -5.67 -9.32
CA LYS A 297 -15.44 -5.79 -8.99
C LYS A 297 -15.67 -5.86 -7.48
N LEU A 298 -14.84 -6.61 -6.76
CA LEU A 298 -14.91 -6.71 -5.30
C LEU A 298 -14.71 -5.33 -4.66
N VAL A 299 -13.67 -4.59 -5.06
CA VAL A 299 -13.44 -3.22 -4.56
C VAL A 299 -14.56 -2.26 -4.95
N SER A 300 -15.13 -2.41 -6.14
CA SER A 300 -16.26 -1.58 -6.58
C SER A 300 -17.52 -1.83 -5.75
N GLN A 301 -17.76 -3.08 -5.31
CA GLN A 301 -18.88 -3.42 -4.43
C GLN A 301 -18.66 -2.87 -3.02
N LEU A 302 -17.42 -2.93 -2.50
CA LEU A 302 -17.05 -2.41 -1.18
C LEU A 302 -17.46 -0.95 -0.95
N VAL A 303 -17.50 -0.13 -2.00
CA VAL A 303 -17.86 1.29 -1.91
C VAL A 303 -19.30 1.53 -1.46
N PHE A 304 -20.18 0.55 -1.69
CA PHE A 304 -21.60 0.61 -1.34
C PHE A 304 -21.93 -0.05 0.00
N GLU A 305 -20.95 -0.71 0.63
CA GLU A 305 -21.11 -1.38 1.92
C GLU A 305 -21.04 -0.38 3.09
N GLU A 306 -21.65 -0.76 4.21
CA GLU A 306 -21.54 -0.04 5.48
C GLU A 306 -20.12 -0.19 6.07
N GLU A 307 -19.72 0.76 6.93
CA GLU A 307 -18.35 0.84 7.49
C GLU A 307 -17.89 -0.45 8.19
N GLU A 308 -18.79 -1.11 8.90
CA GLU A 308 -18.50 -2.39 9.59
C GLU A 308 -18.33 -3.56 8.62
N ASN A 309 -18.99 -3.52 7.45
CA ASN A 309 -18.93 -4.56 6.43
C ASN A 309 -17.72 -4.40 5.49
N MET A 310 -17.14 -3.20 5.38
CA MET A 310 -15.98 -2.95 4.52
C MET A 310 -14.78 -3.82 4.88
N ILE A 311 -14.51 -4.06 6.18
CA ILE A 311 -13.39 -4.90 6.59
C ILE A 311 -13.68 -6.39 6.43
N ILE A 312 -14.89 -6.87 6.76
CA ILE A 312 -15.29 -8.28 6.56
C ILE A 312 -15.11 -8.72 5.10
N LEU A 313 -15.24 -7.77 4.18
CA LEU A 313 -15.25 -8.00 2.74
C LEU A 313 -13.89 -7.62 2.09
N LEU A 314 -13.06 -6.78 2.76
CA LEU A 314 -11.59 -6.72 2.53
C LEU A 314 -10.86 -7.98 3.04
N MET A 315 -11.49 -8.74 3.94
CA MET A 315 -10.96 -9.99 4.53
C MET A 315 -11.32 -11.26 3.72
N LYS A 316 -12.04 -11.13 2.60
CA LYS A 316 -12.36 -12.23 1.66
C LYS A 316 -11.54 -12.08 0.39
#